data_AF-A0A645DDH1-F1
#
_entry.id   AF-A0A645DDH1-F1
#
_cell.length_a   1.000
_cell.length_b   1.000
_cell.length_c   1.000
_cell.angle_alpha   90.00
_cell.angle_beta   90.00
_cell.angle_gamma   90.00
#
_symmetry.space_group_name_H-M   'P 1'
#
loop_
_entity.id
_entity.type
_entity.pdbx_description
1 polymer ?
#
loop_
_entity_poly.entity_id
_entity_poly.type
_entity_poly.pdbx_seq_one_letter_code
_entity_poly.pdbx_strand_id
1 'polypeptide(L)'
;MGASLGNIDKKISEFLAPAGAIMVPFVGFCLGSGINITNLVKGGPQGIALGFITCFVGGSFIVFCDRIIGRRPGYAGWAVATTAGNAVAVPAAVAMVDPSYLPYVDGATVQVAASTVVTAILVPLITDWWVKKHGSPKFPKQAAATKTQGA
;
A
#
# COMPACT_ATOMS: atom_id res chain seq x y z
N MET A 1 -11.73 -14.61 -0.97
CA MET A 1 -11.33 -16.03 -1.07
C MET A 1 -10.23 -16.40 -0.07
N GLY A 2 -9.12 -15.65 0.03
CA GLY A 2 -8.07 -15.93 1.04
C GLY A 2 -8.55 -15.92 2.50
N ALA A 3 -9.41 -14.97 2.88
CA ALA A 3 -9.96 -14.89 4.24
C ALA A 3 -10.85 -16.10 4.61
N SER A 4 -11.58 -16.65 3.64
CA SER A 4 -12.44 -17.82 3.85
C SER A 4 -11.62 -19.12 3.95
N LEU A 5 -10.61 -19.31 3.09
CA LEU A 5 -9.72 -20.47 3.16
C LEU A 5 -8.85 -20.45 4.43
N GLY A 6 -8.34 -19.29 4.84
CA GLY A 6 -7.54 -19.19 6.07
C GLY A 6 -8.33 -19.51 7.34
N ASN A 7 -9.66 -19.34 7.32
CA ASN A 7 -10.52 -19.66 8.45
C ASN A 7 -10.93 -21.15 8.49
N ILE A 8 -10.96 -21.83 7.33
CA ILE A 8 -11.31 -23.26 7.20
C ILE A 8 -10.07 -24.14 7.38
N ASP A 9 -8.90 -23.69 6.90
CA ASP A 9 -7.66 -24.44 6.98
C ASP A 9 -6.51 -23.58 7.51
N LYS A 10 -6.24 -23.74 8.81
CA LYS A 10 -5.16 -23.05 9.52
C LYS A 10 -3.78 -23.46 9.01
N LYS A 11 -3.61 -24.67 8.45
CA LYS A 11 -2.34 -25.13 7.90
C LYS A 11 -2.00 -24.41 6.60
N ILE A 12 -2.99 -24.10 5.77
CA ILE A 12 -2.78 -23.27 4.57
C ILE A 12 -2.34 -21.86 4.97
N SER A 13 -2.93 -21.28 6.02
CA SER A 13 -2.50 -19.97 6.54
C SER A 13 -1.07 -20.01 7.08
N GLU A 14 -0.68 -21.04 7.84
CA GLU A 14 0.69 -21.20 8.35
C GLU A 14 1.70 -21.42 7.23
N PHE A 15 1.32 -22.17 6.20
CA PHE A 15 2.15 -22.39 5.00
C PHE A 15 2.36 -21.11 4.18
N LEU A 16 1.34 -20.26 4.06
CA LEU A 16 1.39 -19.00 3.31
C LEU A 16 1.99 -17.82 4.11
N ALA A 17 2.03 -17.91 5.43
CA ALA A 17 2.58 -16.86 6.30
C ALA A 17 4.02 -16.42 5.94
N PRO A 18 5.01 -17.31 5.73
CA PRO A 18 6.35 -16.92 5.33
C PRO A 18 6.42 -16.36 3.90
N ALA A 19 5.51 -16.77 3.01
CA ALA A 19 5.46 -16.26 1.64
C ALA A 19 5.16 -14.76 1.60
N GLY A 20 4.31 -14.27 2.53
CA GLY A 20 4.01 -12.84 2.64
C GLY A 20 5.27 -12.00 2.86
N ALA A 21 6.12 -12.38 3.83
CA ALA A 21 7.34 -11.64 4.16
C ALA A 21 8.36 -11.61 3.02
N ILE A 22 8.49 -12.71 2.27
CA ILE A 22 9.37 -12.79 1.11
C ILE A 22 8.81 -11.97 -0.05
N MET A 23 7.49 -11.96 -0.25
CA MET A 23 6.85 -11.23 -1.35
C MET A 23 6.88 -9.71 -1.18
N VAL A 24 6.91 -9.17 0.04
CA VAL A 24 6.96 -7.70 0.26
C VAL A 24 8.10 -7.01 -0.50
N PRO A 25 9.38 -7.42 -0.36
CA PRO A 25 10.48 -6.80 -1.10
C PRO A 25 10.39 -7.04 -2.61
N PHE A 26 9.90 -8.21 -3.06
CA PHE A 26 9.70 -8.47 -4.49
C PHE A 26 8.62 -7.58 -5.10
N VAL A 27 7.47 -7.43 -4.43
CA VAL A 27 6.42 -6.51 -4.86
C VAL A 27 6.93 -5.08 -4.89
N GLY A 28 7.70 -4.65 -3.88
CA GLY A 28 8.35 -3.33 -3.88
C GLY A 28 9.33 -3.15 -5.05
N PHE A 29 10.16 -4.15 -5.34
CA PHE A 29 11.09 -4.14 -6.46
C PHE A 29 10.38 -4.13 -7.82
N CYS A 30 9.37 -4.97 -8.02
CA CYS A 30 8.57 -4.99 -9.25
C CYS A 30 7.84 -3.65 -9.46
N LEU A 31 7.31 -3.06 -8.39
CA LEU A 31 6.65 -1.76 -8.43
C LEU A 31 7.65 -0.65 -8.79
N GLY A 32 8.88 -0.70 -8.27
CA GLY A 32 9.96 0.22 -8.66
C GLY A 32 10.46 0.01 -10.09
N SER A 33 10.65 -1.24 -10.51
CA SER A 33 11.17 -1.62 -11.84
C SER A 33 10.18 -1.37 -12.96
N GLY A 34 8.87 -1.40 -12.67
CA GLY A 34 7.82 -1.16 -13.67
C GLY A 34 7.57 0.32 -13.97
N ILE A 35 8.19 1.24 -13.23
CA ILE A 35 7.94 2.68 -13.39
C ILE A 35 8.88 3.30 -14.43
N ASN A 36 8.27 3.86 -15.48
CA ASN A 36 8.98 4.69 -16.44
C ASN A 36 9.31 6.06 -15.82
N ILE A 37 10.56 6.26 -15.37
CA ILE A 37 11.06 7.51 -14.77
C ILE A 37 10.76 8.73 -15.67
N THR A 38 10.91 8.60 -16.99
CA THR A 38 10.62 9.67 -17.96
C THR A 38 9.15 10.11 -17.92
N ASN A 39 8.23 9.14 -17.81
CA ASN A 39 6.80 9.43 -17.73
C ASN A 39 6.44 9.89 -16.31
N LEU A 40 7.08 9.35 -15.29
CA LEU A 40 6.96 9.80 -13.91
C LEU A 40 7.35 11.26 -13.75
N VAL A 41 8.37 11.77 -14.44
CA VAL A 41 8.73 13.20 -14.37
C VAL A 41 7.68 14.07 -15.07
N LYS A 42 7.09 13.61 -16.18
CA LYS A 42 6.07 14.35 -16.93
C LYS A 42 4.68 14.33 -16.26
N GLY A 43 4.25 13.19 -15.73
CA GLY A 43 2.95 12.99 -15.06
C GLY A 43 3.01 13.02 -13.53
N GLY A 44 4.21 13.09 -12.95
CA GLY A 44 4.47 13.03 -11.52
C GLY A 44 3.80 14.11 -10.69
N PRO A 45 3.75 15.39 -11.12
CA PRO A 45 3.06 16.42 -10.36
C PRO A 45 1.57 16.10 -10.14
N GLN A 46 0.91 15.57 -11.16
CA GLN A 46 -0.50 15.15 -11.08
C GLN A 46 -0.67 13.89 -10.21
N GLY A 47 0.24 12.93 -10.33
CA GLY A 47 0.24 11.73 -9.50
C GLY A 47 0.55 12.00 -8.02
N ILE A 48 1.42 12.96 -7.72
CA ILE A 48 1.71 13.44 -6.36
C ILE A 48 0.44 14.07 -5.77
N ALA A 49 -0.22 14.97 -6.52
CA ALA A 49 -1.48 15.56 -6.08
C ALA A 49 -2.56 14.49 -5.83
N LEU A 50 -2.69 13.51 -6.73
CA LEU A 50 -3.62 12.39 -6.57
C LEU A 50 -3.30 11.54 -5.34
N GLY A 51 -2.01 11.29 -5.07
CA GLY A 51 -1.55 10.56 -3.89
C GLY A 51 -1.84 11.30 -2.60
N PHE A 52 -1.66 12.63 -2.57
CA PHE A 52 -2.04 13.45 -1.43
C PHE A 52 -3.55 13.47 -1.21
N ILE A 53 -4.35 13.64 -2.26
CA ILE A 53 -5.81 13.60 -2.15
C ILE A 53 -6.26 12.24 -1.61
N THR A 54 -5.75 11.14 -2.16
CA THR A 54 -6.12 9.79 -1.74
C THR A 54 -5.67 9.51 -0.30
N CYS A 55 -4.44 9.89 0.05
CA CYS A 55 -3.89 9.68 1.39
C CYS A 55 -4.60 10.53 2.45
N PHE A 56 -4.91 11.79 2.17
CA PHE A 56 -5.55 12.67 3.14
C PHE A 56 -7.06 12.51 3.17
N VAL A 57 -7.76 12.49 2.03
CA VAL A 57 -9.22 12.36 1.99
C VAL A 57 -9.62 10.91 2.31
N GLY A 58 -9.04 9.94 1.60
CA GLY A 58 -9.29 8.52 1.84
C GLY A 58 -8.76 8.08 3.20
N GLY A 59 -7.53 8.46 3.54
CA GLY A 59 -6.95 8.13 4.85
C GLY A 59 -7.70 8.75 6.02
N SER A 60 -8.14 10.01 5.95
CA SER A 60 -8.93 10.61 7.04
C SER A 60 -10.26 9.88 7.24
N PHE A 61 -10.92 9.46 6.16
CA PHE A 61 -12.15 8.66 6.26
C PHE A 61 -11.89 7.28 6.89
N ILE A 62 -10.81 6.60 6.46
CA ILE A 62 -10.42 5.30 7.02
C ILE A 62 -10.05 5.44 8.51
N VAL A 63 -9.30 6.46 8.89
CA VAL A 63 -8.90 6.73 10.28
C VAL A 63 -10.11 7.07 11.14
N PHE A 64 -11.07 7.82 10.61
CA PHE A 64 -12.33 8.10 11.29
C PHE A 64 -13.13 6.81 11.55
N CYS A 65 -13.27 5.95 10.54
CA CYS A 65 -13.90 4.64 10.69
C CYS A 65 -13.12 3.72 11.65
N ASP A 66 -11.78 3.69 11.59
CA ASP A 66 -10.91 2.89 12.48
C ASP A 66 -11.04 3.35 13.94
N ARG A 67 -11.21 4.66 14.17
CA ARG A 67 -11.39 5.22 15.51
C ARG A 67 -12.78 4.98 16.09
N ILE A 68 -13.83 5.04 15.26
CA ILE A 68 -15.23 4.85 15.71
C ILE A 68 -15.56 3.35 15.86
N ILE A 69 -15.28 2.55 14.84
CA ILE A 69 -15.66 1.14 14.78
C ILE A 69 -14.59 0.27 15.46
N GLY A 70 -13.32 0.53 15.16
CA GLY A 70 -12.20 -0.26 15.66
C GLY A 70 -11.78 0.09 17.10
N ARG A 71 -12.24 1.24 17.65
CA ARG A 71 -11.78 1.81 18.95
C ARG A 71 -10.26 1.88 19.10
N ARG A 72 -9.51 1.83 17.99
CA ARG A 72 -8.06 1.91 17.94
C ARG A 72 -7.64 3.38 17.80
N PRO A 73 -6.42 3.77 18.20
CA PRO A 73 -5.98 5.17 18.16
C PRO A 73 -5.77 5.72 16.73
N GLY A 74 -6.20 5.01 15.67
CA GLY A 74 -6.13 5.45 14.28
C GLY A 74 -4.82 5.13 13.56
N TYR A 75 -3.86 4.47 14.23
CA TYR A 75 -2.57 4.11 13.63
C TYR A 75 -2.74 3.10 12.48
N ALA A 76 -3.68 2.15 12.63
CA ALA A 76 -3.95 1.15 11.60
C ALA A 76 -4.64 1.80 10.41
N GLY A 77 -5.54 2.77 10.65
CA GLY A 77 -6.16 3.55 9.58
C GLY A 77 -5.14 4.32 8.73
N TRP A 78 -4.16 4.97 9.35
CA TRP A 78 -3.07 5.63 8.61
C TRP A 78 -2.16 4.64 7.90
N ALA A 79 -1.82 3.51 8.53
CA ALA A 79 -0.97 2.48 7.91
C ALA A 79 -1.58 1.90 6.62
N VAL A 80 -2.91 1.89 6.52
CA VAL A 80 -3.65 1.38 5.35
C VAL A 80 -4.00 2.48 4.35
N ALA A 81 -3.76 3.76 4.68
CA ALA A 81 -4.04 4.91 3.83
C ALA A 81 -3.05 5.09 2.66
N THR A 82 -2.58 3.99 2.07
CA THR A 82 -1.70 3.96 0.90
C THR A 82 -2.46 3.50 -0.34
N THR A 83 -2.05 4.00 -1.50
CA THR A 83 -2.47 3.43 -2.78
C THR A 83 -1.84 2.04 -2.92
N ALA A 84 -2.61 1.03 -3.32
CA ALA A 84 -2.10 -0.31 -3.55
C ALA A 84 -1.49 -0.42 -4.95
N GLY A 85 -0.37 -1.16 -5.08
CA GLY A 85 0.32 -1.34 -6.37
C GLY A 85 -0.51 -2.02 -7.45
N ASN A 86 -1.53 -2.78 -7.07
CA ASN A 86 -2.46 -3.37 -8.03
C ASN A 86 -3.33 -2.32 -8.76
N ALA A 87 -3.45 -1.10 -8.21
CA ALA A 87 -4.23 -0.03 -8.82
C ALA A 87 -3.64 0.40 -10.18
N VAL A 88 -2.35 0.17 -10.42
CA VAL A 88 -1.68 0.46 -11.68
C VAL A 88 -2.27 -0.34 -12.86
N ALA A 89 -2.89 -1.49 -12.60
CA ALA A 89 -3.55 -2.30 -13.63
C ALA A 89 -4.96 -1.81 -13.99
N VAL A 90 -5.55 -0.91 -13.20
CA VAL A 90 -6.94 -0.45 -13.39
C VAL A 90 -7.15 0.29 -14.72
N PRO A 91 -6.29 1.21 -15.16
CA PRO A 91 -6.48 1.90 -16.45
C PRO A 91 -6.49 0.94 -17.64
N ALA A 92 -5.60 -0.07 -17.62
CA ALA A 92 -5.56 -1.11 -18.63
C ALA A 92 -6.85 -1.95 -18.61
N ALA A 93 -7.35 -2.32 -17.43
CA ALA A 93 -8.61 -3.04 -17.30
C ALA A 93 -9.81 -2.23 -17.83
N VAL A 94 -9.85 -0.92 -17.59
CA VAL A 94 -10.92 -0.04 -18.12
C VAL A 94 -10.86 0.04 -19.64
N ALA A 95 -9.68 0.16 -20.24
CA ALA A 95 -9.53 0.18 -21.69
C ALA A 95 -9.88 -1.16 -22.38
N MET A 96 -9.78 -2.28 -21.67
CA MET A 96 -10.29 -3.57 -22.17
C MET A 96 -11.82 -3.60 -22.24
N VAL A 97 -12.51 -2.85 -21.37
CA VAL A 97 -13.98 -2.76 -21.36
C VAL A 97 -14.48 -1.71 -22.36
N ASP A 98 -13.79 -0.56 -22.45
CA ASP A 98 -14.10 0.50 -23.40
C ASP A 98 -12.82 1.01 -24.12
N PRO A 99 -12.63 0.68 -25.41
CA PRO A 99 -11.46 1.10 -26.20
C PRO A 99 -11.32 2.61 -26.36
N SER A 100 -12.38 3.39 -26.12
CA SER A 100 -12.32 4.86 -26.18
C SER A 100 -11.34 5.45 -25.16
N TYR A 101 -10.98 4.68 -24.12
CA TYR A 101 -10.04 5.11 -23.09
C TYR A 101 -8.57 4.77 -23.38
N LEU A 102 -8.27 4.05 -24.46
CA LEU A 102 -6.91 3.73 -24.90
C LEU A 102 -5.92 4.91 -24.86
N PRO A 103 -6.25 6.13 -25.35
CA PRO A 103 -5.31 7.26 -25.31
C PRO A 103 -5.01 7.77 -23.90
N TYR A 104 -5.83 7.45 -22.90
CA TYR A 104 -5.66 7.91 -21.51
C TYR A 104 -4.94 6.87 -20.63
N VAL A 105 -4.79 5.63 -21.09
CA VAL A 105 -4.22 4.53 -20.28
C VAL A 105 -2.81 4.86 -19.82
N ASP A 106 -1.94 5.31 -20.72
CA ASP A 106 -0.53 5.57 -20.38
C ASP A 106 -0.41 6.67 -19.33
N GLY A 107 -1.15 7.77 -19.50
CA GLY A 107 -1.17 8.89 -18.56
C GLY A 107 -1.71 8.48 -17.18
N ALA A 108 -2.86 7.79 -17.16
CA ALA A 108 -3.49 7.34 -15.91
C ALA A 108 -2.64 6.29 -15.18
N THR A 109 -2.02 5.36 -15.90
CA THR A 109 -1.13 4.33 -15.33
C THR A 109 0.06 4.97 -14.61
N VAL A 110 0.67 5.97 -15.26
CA VAL A 110 1.81 6.71 -14.69
C VAL A 110 1.39 7.52 -13.47
N GLN A 111 0.23 8.17 -13.50
CA GLN A 111 -0.28 8.93 -12.35
C GLN A 111 -0.58 8.03 -11.14
N VAL A 112 -1.21 6.87 -11.35
CA VAL A 112 -1.52 5.91 -10.29
C VAL A 112 -0.24 5.26 -9.74
N ALA A 113 0.74 4.97 -10.61
CA ALA A 113 2.05 4.48 -10.19
C ALA A 113 2.81 5.52 -9.36
N ALA A 114 2.81 6.77 -9.79
CA ALA A 114 3.39 7.89 -9.04
C ALA A 114 2.72 8.07 -7.68
N SER A 115 1.39 8.07 -7.63
CA SER A 115 0.60 8.10 -6.39
C SER A 115 1.01 6.98 -5.45
N THR A 116 1.20 5.76 -5.97
CA THR A 116 1.60 4.60 -5.17
C THR A 116 2.98 4.76 -4.54
N VAL A 117 3.98 5.24 -5.29
CA VAL A 117 5.32 5.49 -4.73
C VAL A 117 5.29 6.60 -3.69
N VAL A 118 4.57 7.69 -3.97
CA VAL A 118 4.45 8.82 -3.04
C VAL A 118 3.81 8.36 -1.74
N THR A 119 2.69 7.63 -1.80
CA THR A 119 2.04 7.11 -0.59
C THR A 119 2.88 6.06 0.11
N ALA A 120 3.63 5.22 -0.61
CA ALA A 120 4.52 4.22 -0.01
C ALA A 120 5.64 4.85 0.84
N ILE A 121 6.04 6.09 0.56
CA ILE A 121 7.02 6.84 1.36
C ILE A 121 6.32 7.68 2.44
N LEU A 122 5.24 8.38 2.06
CA LEU A 122 4.55 9.32 2.94
C LEU A 122 3.80 8.62 4.08
N VAL A 123 3.13 7.49 3.80
CA VAL A 123 2.27 6.79 4.76
C VAL A 123 3.05 6.22 5.94
N PRO A 124 4.22 5.55 5.76
CA PRO A 124 5.03 5.11 6.90
C PRO A 124 5.48 6.28 7.78
N LEU A 125 5.85 7.43 7.18
CA LEU A 125 6.26 8.63 7.92
C LEU A 125 5.11 9.21 8.75
N ILE A 126 3.92 9.34 8.14
CA ILE A 126 2.71 9.81 8.82
C ILE A 126 2.32 8.84 9.95
N THR A 127 2.37 7.54 9.66
CA THR A 127 2.03 6.50 10.65
C THR A 127 3.00 6.52 11.82
N ASP A 128 4.32 6.63 11.59
CA ASP A 128 5.32 6.71 12.65
C ASP A 128 5.15 7.97 13.52
N TRP A 129 4.88 9.12 12.90
CA TRP A 129 4.56 10.35 13.63
C TRP A 129 3.26 10.23 14.45
N TRP A 130 2.23 9.62 13.88
CA TRP A 130 0.95 9.42 14.56
C TRP A 130 1.07 8.46 15.76
N VAL A 131 1.83 7.38 15.60
CA VAL A 131 2.15 6.42 16.68
C VAL A 131 2.92 7.10 17.81
N LYS A 132 3.90 7.95 17.49
CA LYS A 132 4.65 8.72 18.49
C LYS A 132 3.76 9.71 19.26
N LYS A 133 2.74 10.29 18.62
CA LYS A 133 1.86 11.30 19.23
C LYS A 133 0.67 10.74 20.00
N HIS A 134 0.02 9.69 19.49
CA HIS A 134 -1.22 9.13 20.07
C HIS A 134 -1.02 7.78 20.77
N GLY A 135 0.19 7.22 20.72
CA GLY A 135 0.53 5.92 21.31
C GLY A 135 0.06 4.74 20.46
N SER A 136 0.89 3.71 20.36
CA SER A 136 0.48 2.38 19.92
C SER A 136 0.29 1.46 21.13
N PRO A 137 -0.50 0.38 21.01
CA PRO A 137 -0.35 -0.74 21.93
C PRO A 137 1.11 -1.18 21.86
N LYS A 138 1.85 -1.12 22.98
CA LYS A 138 3.19 -1.70 23.08
C LYS A 138 3.07 -3.21 22.94
N PHE A 139 3.01 -3.71 21.71
CA PHE A 139 3.33 -5.11 21.50
C PHE A 139 4.81 -5.27 21.84
N PRO A 140 5.18 -6.23 22.72
CA PRO A 140 6.58 -6.52 22.95
C PRO A 140 7.19 -6.79 21.59
N LYS A 141 8.28 -6.08 21.25
CA LYS A 141 9.09 -6.37 20.07
C LYS A 141 9.49 -7.83 20.19
N GLN A 142 8.77 -8.75 19.56
CA GLN A 142 9.29 -10.09 19.37
C GLN A 142 10.52 -9.93 18.49
N ALA A 143 11.65 -10.31 19.07
CA ALA A 143 12.96 -10.29 18.46
C ALA A 143 12.93 -11.09 17.15
N ALA A 144 12.69 -10.42 16.04
CA ALA A 144 12.95 -10.92 14.70
C ALA A 144 14.12 -10.15 14.05
N ALA A 145 15.01 -9.62 14.90
CA ALA A 145 16.37 -9.26 14.52
C ALA A 145 17.30 -10.05 15.43
N THR A 146 18.13 -10.91 14.83
CA THR A 146 19.21 -11.76 15.38
C THR A 146 18.94 -13.25 15.19
N LYS A 147 19.23 -13.75 13.98
CA LYS A 147 20.08 -14.93 13.74
C LYS A 147 20.20 -15.19 12.22
N THR A 148 20.97 -14.34 11.56
CA THR A 148 21.68 -14.71 10.32
C THR A 148 23.02 -13.99 10.31
N GLN A 149 23.87 -14.33 11.28
CA GLN A 149 25.32 -14.16 11.20
C GLN A 149 25.95 -15.30 12.01
N GLY A 150 26.73 -16.15 11.34
CA GLY A 150 27.66 -17.09 11.98
C GLY A 150 27.45 -18.56 11.62
N ALA A 151 28.44 -19.07 10.86
CA ALA A 151 28.74 -20.46 10.46
C ALA A 151 28.06 -20.95 9.17
#